data_AF-A0A959NVY5-F1
#
_entry.id   AF-A0A959NVY5-F1
#
_cell.length_a   1.000
_cell.length_b   1.000
_cell.length_c   1.000
_cell.angle_alpha   90.00
_cell.angle_beta   90.00
_cell.angle_gamma   90.00
#
_symmetry.space_group_name_H-M   'P 1'
#
loop_
_entity.id
_entity.type
_entity.pdbx_description
1 polymer ?
#
loop_
_entity_poly.entity_id
_entity_poly.type
_entity_poly.pdbx_seq_one_letter_code
_entity_poly.pdbx_strand_id
1 'polypeptide(L)'
;MTFKTGLKESIDVSQIKTVSKIDGKLYHSARFNFIHLSDPTQVIITVNGIENKIDLKPGYNSADVNLPKVDRRTEFTAKVKVGNRKAEDYKFVLEPVKEWTVYLVQHTHTDIGYTRPQTEILPEHLRYIDSALDYCDQTDNYPDNAKFRWTCEASWSVREYLRNRPKEQIDRLLKRIK
;
A
#
# COMPACT_ATOMS: atom_id res chain seq x y z
N MET A 1 -26.89 14.76 11.29
CA MET A 1 -27.03 13.30 11.11
C MET A 1 -27.18 12.66 12.48
N THR A 2 -28.41 12.35 12.90
CA THR A 2 -28.67 11.60 14.14
C THR A 2 -28.84 10.14 13.78
N PHE A 3 -27.85 9.32 14.12
CA PHE A 3 -27.94 7.87 13.94
C PHE A 3 -29.09 7.32 14.79
N LYS A 4 -30.02 6.56 14.19
CA LYS A 4 -31.21 5.97 14.85
C LYS A 4 -30.98 4.54 15.38
N THR A 5 -29.73 4.07 15.42
CA THR A 5 -29.39 2.72 15.89
C THR A 5 -28.53 2.81 17.13
N GLY A 6 -28.86 1.99 18.14
CA GLY A 6 -28.09 1.91 19.37
C GLY A 6 -26.71 1.31 19.10
N LEU A 7 -25.68 1.94 19.67
CA LEU A 7 -24.33 1.41 19.67
C LEU A 7 -24.31 0.12 20.51
N LYS A 8 -23.75 -0.96 19.98
CA LYS A 8 -23.64 -2.25 20.66
C LYS A 8 -22.20 -2.70 20.68
N GLU A 9 -21.82 -3.40 21.74
CA GLU A 9 -20.55 -4.12 21.73
C GLU A 9 -20.58 -5.20 20.64
N SER A 10 -19.50 -5.32 19.89
CA SER A 10 -19.38 -6.30 18.82
C SER A 10 -17.94 -6.70 18.61
N ILE A 11 -17.79 -7.93 18.11
CA ILE A 11 -16.51 -8.45 17.63
C ILE A 11 -16.75 -8.98 16.22
N ASP A 12 -15.97 -8.48 15.27
CA ASP A 12 -15.98 -8.91 13.88
C ASP A 12 -14.59 -9.43 13.51
N VAL A 13 -14.54 -10.50 12.72
CA VAL A 13 -13.26 -11.12 12.33
C VAL A 13 -13.19 -11.17 10.81
N SER A 14 -12.12 -10.59 10.26
CA SER A 14 -11.90 -10.51 8.82
C SER A 14 -10.46 -10.85 8.46
N GLN A 15 -10.24 -11.37 7.26
CA GLN A 15 -8.89 -11.59 6.73
C GLN A 15 -8.38 -10.29 6.08
N ILE A 16 -7.17 -9.86 6.45
CA ILE A 16 -6.44 -8.84 5.69
C ILE A 16 -6.01 -9.45 4.35
N LYS A 17 -6.35 -8.79 3.24
CA LYS A 17 -6.09 -9.29 1.88
C LYS A 17 -4.64 -9.03 1.40
N THR A 18 -3.69 -9.20 2.31
CA THR A 18 -2.25 -9.17 2.05
C THR A 18 -1.58 -10.34 2.78
N VAL A 19 -0.40 -10.73 2.31
CA VAL A 19 0.44 -11.72 2.99
C VAL A 19 1.65 -10.99 3.56
N SER A 20 1.87 -11.15 4.86
CA SER A 20 3.01 -10.57 5.56
C SER A 20 4.19 -11.53 5.53
N LYS A 21 5.40 -11.01 5.30
CA LYS A 21 6.65 -11.78 5.39
C LYS A 21 7.42 -11.36 6.65
N ILE A 22 7.54 -12.26 7.62
CA ILE A 22 8.21 -12.04 8.91
C ILE A 22 9.27 -13.13 9.06
N ASP A 23 10.53 -12.76 9.24
CA ASP A 23 11.68 -13.69 9.36
C ASP A 23 11.71 -14.77 8.27
N GLY A 24 11.39 -14.38 7.03
CA GLY A 24 11.37 -15.27 5.88
C GLY A 24 10.11 -16.14 5.74
N LYS A 25 9.23 -16.19 6.74
CA LYS A 25 7.98 -16.95 6.73
C LYS A 25 6.80 -16.08 6.31
N LEU A 26 5.82 -16.71 5.65
CA LEU A 26 4.62 -16.03 5.15
C LEU A 26 3.43 -16.26 6.06
N TYR A 27 2.69 -15.20 6.33
CA TYR A 27 1.54 -15.18 7.22
C TYR A 27 0.35 -14.50 6.57
N HIS A 28 -0.83 -15.07 6.79
CA HIS A 28 -2.09 -14.31 6.68
C HIS A 28 -2.38 -13.65 8.01
N SER A 29 -3.13 -12.56 7.99
CA SER A 29 -3.54 -11.87 9.21
C SER A 29 -5.06 -11.91 9.35
N ALA A 30 -5.53 -12.41 10.49
CA ALA A 30 -6.92 -12.29 10.92
C ALA A 30 -7.05 -11.02 11.77
N ARG A 31 -7.80 -10.04 11.28
CA ARG A 31 -8.13 -8.81 11.99
C ARG A 31 -9.40 -9.00 12.80
N PHE A 32 -9.26 -8.81 14.09
CA PHE A 32 -10.35 -8.74 15.06
C PHE A 32 -10.68 -7.28 15.29
N ASN A 33 -11.89 -6.87 14.90
CA ASN A 33 -12.45 -5.55 15.10
C ASN A 33 -13.36 -5.60 16.33
N PHE A 34 -13.18 -4.66 17.26
CA PHE A 34 -13.98 -4.58 18.48
C PHE A 34 -14.70 -3.23 18.54
N ILE A 35 -15.99 -3.24 18.84
CA ILE A 35 -16.68 -2.09 19.41
C ILE A 35 -16.80 -2.37 20.90
N HIS A 36 -16.06 -1.65 21.73
CA HIS A 36 -16.03 -1.80 23.19
C HIS A 36 -16.62 -0.57 23.85
N LEU A 37 -17.67 -0.71 24.65
CA LEU A 37 -18.41 0.45 25.19
C LEU A 37 -18.22 0.65 26.69
N SER A 38 -17.45 -0.23 27.32
CA SER A 38 -17.19 -0.24 28.76
C SER A 38 -15.82 0.36 29.08
N ASP A 39 -15.47 0.42 30.36
CA ASP A 39 -14.13 0.83 30.82
C ASP A 39 -13.02 -0.01 30.18
N PRO A 40 -11.80 0.56 30.04
CA PRO A 40 -10.68 -0.16 29.45
C PRO A 40 -10.45 -1.54 30.07
N THR A 41 -10.23 -2.54 29.23
CA THR A 41 -10.03 -3.93 29.68
C THR A 41 -9.13 -4.70 28.72
N GLN A 42 -8.48 -5.74 29.20
CA GLN A 42 -7.64 -6.58 28.35
C GLN A 42 -8.50 -7.62 27.61
N VAL A 43 -8.18 -7.86 26.34
CA VAL A 43 -8.68 -9.02 25.59
C VAL A 43 -7.54 -9.97 25.25
N ILE A 44 -7.82 -11.26 25.36
CA ILE A 44 -6.91 -12.34 24.96
C ILE A 44 -7.58 -13.07 23.79
N ILE A 45 -6.91 -13.09 22.64
CA ILE A 45 -7.33 -13.79 21.43
C ILE A 45 -6.41 -15.00 21.27
N THR A 46 -6.97 -16.20 21.23
CA THR A 46 -6.21 -17.44 21.02
C THR A 46 -6.68 -18.14 19.76
N VAL A 47 -5.78 -18.39 18.81
CA VAL A 47 -6.06 -19.13 17.58
C VAL A 47 -4.97 -20.18 17.37
N ASN A 48 -5.32 -21.47 17.30
CA ASN A 48 -4.37 -22.58 17.12
C ASN A 48 -3.15 -22.51 18.08
N GLY A 49 -3.37 -22.11 19.33
CA GLY A 49 -2.32 -21.97 20.34
C GLY A 49 -1.49 -20.68 20.25
N ILE A 50 -1.73 -19.82 19.25
CA ILE A 50 -1.16 -18.48 19.17
C ILE A 50 -2.01 -17.54 20.02
N GLU A 51 -1.40 -16.95 21.04
CA GLU A 51 -2.04 -15.99 21.95
C GLU A 51 -1.65 -14.56 21.57
N ASN A 52 -2.63 -13.67 21.47
CA ASN A 52 -2.44 -12.24 21.25
C ASN A 52 -3.23 -11.45 22.30
N LYS A 53 -2.58 -10.50 22.97
CA LYS A 53 -3.18 -9.66 24.01
C LYS A 53 -3.18 -8.21 23.59
N ILE A 54 -4.33 -7.56 23.70
CA ILE A 54 -4.44 -6.11 23.53
C ILE A 54 -5.30 -5.51 24.64
N ASP A 55 -5.08 -4.24 24.93
CA ASP A 55 -5.96 -3.47 25.80
C ASP A 55 -7.03 -2.78 24.96
N LEU A 56 -8.30 -3.11 25.21
CA LEU A 56 -9.45 -2.44 24.63
C LEU A 56 -9.68 -1.12 25.37
N LYS A 57 -9.85 -0.04 24.63
CA LYS A 57 -10.32 1.26 25.12
C LYS A 57 -11.78 1.46 24.70
N PRO A 58 -12.55 2.32 25.38
CA PRO A 58 -13.88 2.71 24.90
C PRO A 58 -13.84 3.17 23.43
N GLY A 59 -14.70 2.61 22.59
CA GLY A 59 -14.78 2.86 21.15
C GLY A 59 -14.33 1.68 20.29
N TYR A 60 -13.83 2.01 19.09
CA TYR A 60 -13.34 1.03 18.13
C TYR A 60 -11.89 0.64 18.44
N ASN A 61 -11.61 -0.66 18.43
CA ASN A 61 -10.28 -1.22 18.60
C ASN A 61 -10.04 -2.29 17.53
N SER A 62 -8.77 -2.59 17.24
CA SER A 62 -8.42 -3.69 16.33
C SER A 62 -7.16 -4.42 16.79
N ALA A 63 -7.12 -5.72 16.51
CA ALA A 63 -5.95 -6.58 16.70
C ALA A 63 -5.76 -7.48 15.49
N ASP A 64 -4.50 -7.63 15.05
CA ASP A 64 -4.14 -8.54 13.98
C ASP A 64 -3.43 -9.76 14.55
N VAL A 65 -3.97 -10.95 14.27
CA VAL A 65 -3.36 -12.23 14.63
C VAL A 65 -2.74 -12.84 13.38
N ASN A 66 -1.42 -12.95 13.37
CA ASN A 66 -0.68 -13.57 12.28
C ASN A 66 -0.77 -15.10 12.38
N LEU A 67 -1.29 -15.71 11.32
CA LEU A 67 -1.48 -17.15 11.19
C LEU A 67 -0.66 -17.63 9.99
N PRO A 68 -0.11 -18.86 10.02
CA PRO A 68 0.61 -19.41 8.87
C PRO A 68 -0.21 -19.25 7.58
N LYS A 69 0.44 -18.84 6.49
CA LYS A 69 -0.21 -18.73 5.17
C LYS A 69 -0.93 -20.05 4.84
N VAL A 70 -2.19 -19.94 4.40
CA VAL A 70 -2.97 -21.07 3.89
C VAL A 70 -3.06 -21.02 2.37
N ASP A 71 -3.00 -22.20 1.75
CA ASP A 71 -3.06 -22.38 0.29
C ASP A 71 -4.44 -22.87 -0.19
N ARG A 72 -5.40 -23.01 0.72
CA ARG A 72 -6.82 -23.29 0.42
C ARG A 72 -7.72 -22.64 1.47
N ARG A 73 -9.01 -22.46 1.13
CA ARG A 73 -10.04 -22.01 2.07
C ARG A 73 -10.03 -22.88 3.33
N THR A 74 -9.73 -22.27 4.47
CA THR A 74 -9.50 -22.98 5.75
C THR A 74 -10.28 -22.26 6.86
N GLU A 75 -11.12 -23.00 7.57
CA GLU A 75 -11.86 -22.50 8.74
C GLU A 75 -10.96 -22.53 9.98
N PHE A 76 -11.03 -21.48 10.79
CA PHE A 76 -10.36 -21.34 12.08
C PHE A 76 -11.41 -20.98 13.14
N THR A 77 -11.11 -21.36 14.38
CA THR A 77 -11.87 -20.93 15.56
C THR A 77 -10.94 -20.15 16.47
N ALA A 78 -11.31 -18.91 16.77
CA ALA A 78 -10.65 -18.08 17.77
C ALA A 78 -11.39 -18.18 19.10
N LYS A 79 -10.65 -18.38 20.19
CA LYS A 79 -11.14 -18.17 21.55
C LYS A 79 -10.82 -16.74 21.96
N VAL A 80 -11.85 -15.94 22.21
CA VAL A 80 -11.71 -14.53 22.59
C VAL A 80 -12.22 -14.36 24.02
N LYS A 81 -11.36 -13.88 24.91
CA LYS A 81 -11.69 -13.60 26.32
C LYS A 81 -11.52 -12.11 26.60
N VAL A 82 -12.63 -11.41 26.83
CA VAL A 82 -12.64 -9.97 27.16
C VAL A 82 -12.75 -9.79 28.68
N GLY A 83 -11.69 -9.29 29.31
CA GLY A 83 -11.61 -9.11 30.76
C GLY A 83 -11.92 -10.39 31.53
N ASN A 84 -12.88 -10.29 32.46
CA ASN A 84 -13.35 -11.42 33.29
C ASN A 84 -14.56 -12.16 32.67
N ARG A 85 -14.97 -11.84 31.44
CA ARG A 85 -16.05 -12.55 30.76
C ARG A 85 -15.59 -13.97 30.41
N LYS A 86 -16.57 -14.87 30.19
CA LYS A 86 -16.27 -16.20 29.65
C LYS A 86 -15.66 -16.06 28.27
N ALA A 87 -14.74 -16.97 27.91
CA ALA A 87 -14.20 -17.00 26.56
C ALA A 87 -15.30 -17.45 25.59
N GLU A 88 -15.38 -16.78 24.45
CA GLU A 88 -16.33 -17.08 23.38
C GLU A 88 -15.58 -17.53 22.12
N ASP A 89 -16.19 -18.45 21.36
CA ASP A 89 -15.63 -18.98 20.13
C ASP A 89 -16.11 -18.17 18.91
N TYR A 90 -15.18 -17.65 18.12
CA TYR A 90 -15.44 -16.93 16.87
C TYR A 90 -14.87 -17.72 15.70
N LYS A 91 -15.75 -18.17 14.81
CA LYS A 91 -15.36 -18.85 13.57
C LYS A 91 -15.06 -17.83 12.48
N PHE A 92 -13.99 -18.06 11.73
CA PHE A 92 -13.64 -17.27 10.57
C PHE A 92 -12.90 -18.13 9.54
N VAL A 93 -12.75 -17.61 8.34
CA VAL A 93 -12.13 -18.33 7.23
C VAL A 93 -10.95 -17.51 6.72
N LEU A 94 -9.82 -18.19 6.54
CA LEU A 94 -8.70 -17.65 5.76
C LEU A 94 -8.67 -18.35 4.40
N GLU A 95 -8.37 -17.57 3.37
CA GLU A 95 -8.26 -18.03 2.00
C GLU A 95 -6.93 -17.58 1.40
N PRO A 96 -6.43 -18.23 0.34
CA PRO A 96 -5.30 -17.72 -0.42
C PRO A 96 -5.58 -16.29 -0.89
N VAL A 97 -4.62 -15.39 -0.66
CA VAL A 97 -4.67 -14.04 -1.20
C VAL A 97 -4.14 -14.10 -2.63
N LYS A 98 -4.85 -13.48 -3.57
CA LYS A 98 -4.41 -13.38 -4.95
C LYS A 98 -3.06 -12.65 -5.02
N GLU A 99 -2.10 -13.25 -5.71
CA GLU A 99 -0.83 -12.59 -6.01
C GLU A 99 -1.04 -11.56 -7.13
N TRP A 100 -0.57 -10.34 -6.88
CA TRP A 100 -0.65 -9.23 -7.82
C TRP A 100 0.76 -8.80 -8.21
N THR A 101 1.01 -8.71 -9.51
CA THR A 101 2.18 -7.98 -10.02
C THR A 101 1.79 -6.53 -10.22
N VAL A 102 2.41 -5.63 -9.46
CA VAL A 102 2.18 -4.19 -9.57
C VAL A 102 3.31 -3.59 -10.40
N TYR A 103 2.96 -2.98 -11.53
CA TYR A 103 3.88 -2.21 -12.36
C TYR A 103 3.76 -0.73 -11.99
N LEU A 104 4.87 -0.11 -11.62
CA LEU A 104 4.93 1.32 -11.34
C LEU A 104 5.45 2.05 -12.57
N VAL A 105 4.64 2.94 -13.13
CA VAL A 105 4.99 3.74 -14.32
C VAL A 105 5.11 5.21 -13.89
N GLN A 106 6.34 5.73 -13.91
CA GLN A 106 6.58 7.14 -13.60
C GLN A 106 6.28 7.99 -14.84
N HIS A 107 5.60 9.12 -14.64
CA HIS A 107 5.32 10.10 -15.69
C HIS A 107 5.12 11.48 -15.05
N THR A 108 5.17 12.54 -15.85
CA THR A 108 4.60 13.83 -15.46
C THR A 108 3.41 14.15 -16.34
N HIS A 109 2.31 14.58 -15.74
CA HIS A 109 1.18 15.11 -16.50
C HIS A 109 1.51 16.51 -17.07
N THR A 110 1.03 16.81 -18.27
CA THR A 110 1.40 17.99 -19.07
C THR A 110 0.16 18.78 -19.45
N ASP A 111 -0.13 19.81 -18.67
CA ASP A 111 -1.17 20.80 -18.95
C ASP A 111 -0.56 22.12 -19.40
N ILE A 112 -0.60 22.38 -20.71
CA ILE A 112 -0.01 23.59 -21.29
C ILE A 112 -1.04 24.73 -21.24
N GLY A 113 -0.76 25.77 -20.46
CA GLY A 113 -1.63 26.95 -20.39
C GLY A 113 -2.78 26.85 -19.37
N TYR A 114 -2.78 25.83 -18.50
CA TYR A 114 -3.82 25.70 -17.47
C TYR A 114 -3.60 26.66 -16.30
N THR A 115 -2.52 26.49 -15.53
CA THR A 115 -2.20 27.34 -14.38
C THR A 115 -1.24 28.47 -14.72
N ARG A 116 -0.42 28.32 -15.77
CA ARG A 116 0.63 29.27 -16.16
C ARG A 116 0.77 29.37 -17.68
N PRO A 117 1.23 30.51 -18.22
CA PRO A 117 1.49 30.67 -19.65
C PRO A 117 2.50 29.66 -20.20
N GLN A 118 2.39 29.35 -21.49
CA GLN A 118 3.28 28.44 -22.23
C GLN A 118 4.76 28.79 -22.09
N THR A 119 5.08 30.08 -22.10
CA THR A 119 6.43 30.60 -21.99
C THR A 119 7.06 30.34 -20.62
N GLU A 120 6.24 30.30 -19.56
CA GLU A 120 6.71 30.00 -18.20
C GLU A 120 6.88 28.51 -17.96
N ILE A 121 5.97 27.68 -18.51
CA ILE A 121 6.00 26.24 -18.24
C ILE A 121 7.05 25.50 -19.08
N LEU A 122 7.40 26.02 -20.27
CA LEU A 122 8.36 25.36 -21.16
C LEU A 122 9.70 25.04 -20.48
N PRO A 123 10.41 26.00 -19.83
CA PRO A 123 11.65 25.69 -19.13
C PRO A 123 11.51 24.61 -18.06
N GLU A 124 10.35 24.51 -17.41
CA GLU A 124 10.09 23.48 -16.39
C GLU A 124 10.05 22.08 -17.03
N HIS A 125 9.30 21.92 -18.12
CA HIS A 125 9.24 20.66 -18.86
C HIS A 125 10.62 20.22 -19.39
N LEU A 126 11.45 21.17 -19.84
CA LEU A 126 12.82 20.84 -20.26
C LEU A 126 13.66 20.32 -19.08
N ARG A 127 13.52 20.92 -17.89
CA ARG A 127 14.21 20.43 -16.67
C ARG A 127 13.70 19.08 -16.19
N TYR A 128 12.42 18.75 -16.40
CA TYR A 128 11.89 17.43 -16.06
C TYR A 128 12.57 16.33 -16.88
N ILE A 129 12.82 16.57 -18.16
CA ILE A 129 13.58 15.64 -19.00
C ILE A 129 15.02 15.50 -18.48
N ASP A 130 15.70 16.60 -18.14
CA ASP A 130 17.05 16.53 -17.56
C ASP A 130 17.06 15.69 -16.27
N SER A 131 16.10 15.95 -15.38
CA SER A 131 15.96 15.21 -14.12
C SER A 131 15.68 13.73 -14.35
N ALA A 132 14.84 13.40 -15.35
CA ALA A 132 14.56 12.02 -15.73
C ALA A 132 15.82 11.31 -16.24
N LEU A 133 16.68 11.98 -17.02
CA LEU A 133 17.96 11.44 -17.46
C LEU A 133 18.90 11.21 -16.28
N ASP A 134 18.98 12.14 -15.34
CA ASP A 134 19.82 12.00 -14.15
C ASP A 134 19.38 10.82 -13.28
N TYR A 135 18.07 10.60 -13.11
CA TYR A 135 17.56 9.41 -12.42
C TYR A 135 17.80 8.11 -13.20
N CYS A 136 17.74 8.14 -14.53
CA CYS A 136 18.13 7.00 -15.35
C CYS A 136 19.61 6.63 -15.10
N ASP A 137 20.51 7.62 -15.14
CA ASP A 137 21.95 7.42 -14.93
C ASP A 137 22.24 6.88 -13.52
N GLN A 138 21.61 7.45 -12.49
CA GLN A 138 21.78 7.01 -11.10
C GLN A 138 21.35 5.55 -10.85
N THR A 139 20.45 5.03 -11.69
CA THR A 139 19.88 3.69 -11.52
C THR A 139 20.36 2.68 -12.57
N ASP A 140 21.34 3.02 -13.40
CA ASP A 140 21.82 2.16 -14.49
C ASP A 140 22.34 0.80 -14.01
N ASN A 141 22.96 0.78 -12.84
CA ASN A 141 23.54 -0.42 -12.23
C ASN A 141 22.55 -1.20 -11.35
N TYR A 142 21.30 -0.75 -11.25
CA TYR A 142 20.28 -1.44 -10.46
C TYR A 142 19.76 -2.67 -11.23
N PRO A 143 19.14 -3.64 -10.52
CA PRO A 143 18.36 -4.69 -11.17
C PRO A 143 17.34 -4.10 -12.14
N ASP A 144 17.03 -4.79 -13.24
CA ASP A 144 16.23 -4.23 -14.34
C ASP A 144 14.90 -3.60 -13.89
N ASN A 145 14.17 -4.26 -12.98
CA ASN A 145 12.90 -3.77 -12.43
C ASN A 145 13.02 -2.60 -11.45
N ALA A 146 14.24 -2.29 -11.01
CA ALA A 146 14.53 -1.16 -10.11
C ALA A 146 15.14 0.04 -10.86
N LYS A 147 15.40 -0.09 -12.17
CA LYS A 147 15.86 1.04 -12.99
C LYS A 147 14.76 2.06 -13.15
N PHE A 148 15.11 3.34 -13.06
CA PHE A 148 14.18 4.42 -13.30
C PHE A 148 13.75 4.42 -14.77
N ARG A 149 12.44 4.50 -14.99
CA ARG A 149 11.81 4.62 -16.30
C ARG A 149 10.74 5.68 -16.20
N TRP A 150 10.75 6.61 -17.15
CA TRP A 150 9.83 7.74 -17.15
C TRP A 150 9.20 7.94 -18.51
N THR A 151 7.89 8.12 -18.52
CA THR A 151 7.10 8.41 -19.71
C THR A 151 6.94 9.92 -19.85
N CYS A 152 7.49 10.47 -20.95
CA CYS A 152 7.18 11.83 -21.37
C CYS A 152 5.81 11.82 -22.05
N GLU A 153 4.80 12.40 -21.41
CA GLU A 153 3.41 12.34 -21.91
C GLU A 153 3.23 13.05 -23.26
N ALA A 154 3.87 14.21 -23.45
CA ALA A 154 3.69 15.04 -24.63
C ALA A 154 4.95 15.11 -25.50
N SER A 155 4.79 15.08 -26.82
CA SER A 155 5.90 15.23 -27.77
C SER A 155 6.40 16.67 -27.90
N TRP A 156 5.59 17.66 -27.49
CA TRP A 156 5.95 19.08 -27.55
C TRP A 156 7.21 19.39 -26.73
N SER A 157 7.26 18.94 -25.47
CA SER A 157 8.43 19.14 -24.61
C SER A 157 9.68 18.47 -25.18
N VAL A 158 9.56 17.26 -25.75
CA VAL A 158 10.66 16.58 -26.44
C VAL A 158 11.14 17.38 -27.64
N ARG A 159 10.24 17.88 -28.49
CA ARG A 159 10.60 18.70 -29.65
C ARG A 159 11.32 19.98 -29.23
N GLU A 160 10.82 20.67 -28.21
CA GLU A 160 11.48 21.88 -27.71
C GLU A 160 12.81 21.55 -27.01
N TYR A 161 12.94 20.38 -26.37
CA TYR A 161 14.21 19.90 -25.81
C TYR A 161 15.26 19.72 -26.90
N LEU A 162 14.92 19.04 -28.00
CA LEU A 162 15.80 18.82 -29.14
C LEU A 162 16.21 20.12 -29.86
N ARG A 163 15.44 21.20 -29.73
CA ARG A 163 15.75 22.51 -30.32
C ARG A 163 16.62 23.39 -29.42
N ASN A 164 16.45 23.29 -28.11
CA ASN A 164 16.95 24.30 -27.17
C ASN A 164 18.01 23.79 -26.19
N ARG A 165 18.18 22.47 -26.02
CA ARG A 165 19.18 21.92 -25.09
C ARG A 165 20.56 21.73 -25.74
N PRO A 166 21.66 21.74 -24.96
CA PRO A 166 22.99 21.44 -25.47
C PRO A 166 23.06 20.07 -26.13
N LYS A 167 23.94 19.92 -27.12
CA LYS A 167 24.13 18.66 -27.86
C LYS A 167 24.34 17.45 -26.96
N GLU A 168 25.14 17.58 -25.91
CA GLU A 168 25.39 16.50 -24.95
C GLU A 168 24.11 15.98 -24.29
N GLN A 169 23.20 16.89 -23.90
CA GLN A 169 21.92 16.52 -23.29
C GLN A 169 20.96 15.88 -24.30
N ILE A 170 20.95 16.38 -25.54
CA ILE A 170 20.19 15.78 -26.64
C ILE A 170 20.68 14.35 -26.91
N ASP A 171 21.99 14.15 -27.00
CA ASP A 171 22.60 12.83 -27.24
C ASP A 171 22.29 11.86 -26.08
N ARG A 172 22.30 12.35 -24.82
CA ARG A 172 21.85 11.57 -23.64
C ARG A 172 20.40 11.12 -23.80
N LEU A 173 19.49 12.02 -24.17
CA LEU A 173 18.08 11.69 -24.38
C LEU A 173 17.90 10.65 -25.50
N LEU A 174 18.54 10.86 -26.65
CA LEU A 174 18.44 9.95 -27.80
C LEU A 174 18.97 8.56 -27.48
N LYS A 175 20.02 8.43 -26.66
CA LYS A 175 20.53 7.13 -26.20
C LYS A 175 19.51 6.35 -25.35
N ARG A 176 18.60 7.05 -24.66
CA ARG A 176 17.60 6.48 -23.74
C ARG A 176 16.28 6.14 -24.44
N ILE A 177 15.96 6.80 -25.54
CA ILE A 177 14.80 6.51 -26.39
C ILE A 177 15.18 5.38 -27.34
N LYS A 178 14.49 4.24 -27.25
CA LYS A 178 14.64 3.11 -28.17
C LYS A 178 13.41 2.95 -29.04
#